data_AF-A0A816BT71-F1
#
_entry.id   AF-A0A816BT71-F1
#
_cell.length_a   1.000
_cell.length_b   1.000
_cell.length_c   1.000
_cell.angle_alpha   90.00
_cell.angle_beta   90.00
_cell.angle_gamma   90.00
#
_symmetry.space_group_name_H-M   'P 1'
#
loop_
_entity.id
_entity.type
_entity.pdbx_description
1 polymer ?
#
loop_
_entity_poly.entity_id
_entity_poly.type
_entity_poly.pdbx_seq_one_letter_code
_entity_poly.pdbx_strand_id
1 'polypeptide(L)'
;MGSFGKPLPDRNRLAYSTSKTAVNMMTVQFDMEFRTENWNIKINSVNPGRHILGPAKTYMTNNKEGYPPPTQAARVIVYVATLPDDGPSGVFFDPENNKIPW
;
A
#
# COMPACT_ATOMS: atom_id res chain seq x y z
N MET A 1 2.07 -37.83 -1.25
CA MET A 1 2.11 -36.87 -0.12
C MET A 1 3.29 -35.93 -0.35
N GLY A 2 3.01 -34.71 -0.85
CA GLY A 2 4.03 -33.70 -1.15
C GLY A 2 4.36 -32.87 0.09
N SER A 3 5.65 -32.78 0.41
CA SER A 3 6.17 -32.09 1.59
C SER A 3 5.93 -30.58 1.54
N PHE A 4 5.13 -30.08 2.49
CA PHE A 4 5.11 -28.67 2.91
C PHE A 4 6.40 -28.42 3.72
N GLY A 5 7.44 -27.85 3.11
CA GLY A 5 8.67 -27.59 3.86
C GLY A 5 9.89 -27.10 3.10
N LYS A 6 9.84 -26.97 1.77
CA LYS A 6 10.91 -26.29 1.04
C LYS A 6 10.57 -24.80 0.90
N PRO A 7 11.40 -23.86 1.38
CA PRO A 7 11.20 -22.46 1.06
C PRO A 7 11.32 -22.31 -0.45
N LEU A 8 10.26 -21.80 -1.09
CA LEU A 8 10.33 -21.39 -2.48
C LEU A 8 11.42 -20.31 -2.62
N PRO A 9 12.27 -20.37 -3.65
CA PRO A 9 13.26 -19.33 -3.86
C PRO A 9 12.54 -18.00 -4.09
N ASP A 10 13.04 -16.95 -3.46
CA ASP A 10 12.78 -15.54 -3.74
C ASP A 10 11.32 -15.11 -3.94
N ARG A 11 10.71 -14.68 -2.82
CA ARG A 11 9.42 -13.96 -2.72
C ARG A 11 8.25 -14.75 -3.32
N ASN A 12 7.44 -15.38 -2.46
CA ASN A 12 6.12 -15.87 -2.87
C ASN A 12 5.22 -14.68 -3.25
N ARG A 13 5.34 -14.23 -4.51
CA ARG A 13 4.61 -13.09 -5.07
C ARG A 13 3.12 -13.35 -5.11
N LEU A 14 2.68 -14.60 -5.24
CA LEU A 14 1.27 -14.94 -5.22
C LEU A 14 0.67 -14.64 -3.85
N ALA A 15 1.27 -15.16 -2.77
CA ALA A 15 0.78 -14.89 -1.41
C ALA A 15 0.85 -13.40 -1.04
N TYR A 16 1.94 -12.71 -1.42
CA TYR A 16 2.05 -11.27 -1.20
C TYR A 16 0.98 -10.50 -1.98
N SER A 17 0.84 -10.74 -3.29
CA SER A 17 -0.12 -10.02 -4.12
C SER A 17 -1.55 -10.29 -3.70
N THR A 18 -1.93 -11.54 -3.40
CA THR A 18 -3.28 -11.85 -2.91
C THR A 18 -3.58 -11.17 -1.58
N SER A 19 -2.62 -11.14 -0.65
CA SER A 19 -2.79 -10.41 0.61
C SER A 19 -2.99 -8.90 0.39
N LYS A 20 -2.28 -8.29 -0.56
CA LYS A 20 -2.42 -6.86 -0.87
C LYS A 20 -3.69 -6.56 -1.66
N THR A 21 -4.15 -7.46 -2.53
CA THR A 21 -5.49 -7.37 -3.13
C THR A 21 -6.58 -7.40 -2.07
N ALA A 22 -6.46 -8.26 -1.04
CA ALA A 22 -7.40 -8.28 0.06
C ALA A 22 -7.40 -6.97 0.86
N VAL A 23 -6.23 -6.35 1.10
CA VAL A 23 -6.12 -5.02 1.73
C VAL A 23 -6.81 -3.93 0.90
N ASN A 24 -6.62 -3.95 -0.41
CA ASN A 24 -7.28 -3.01 -1.32
C ASN A 24 -8.81 -3.17 -1.27
N MET A 25 -9.31 -4.42 -1.30
CA MET A 25 -10.74 -4.71 -1.16
C MET A 25 -11.30 -4.19 0.19
N MET A 26 -10.58 -4.43 1.30
CA MET A 26 -10.99 -3.95 2.63
C MET A 26 -11.10 -2.42 2.69
N THR A 27 -10.25 -1.68 1.96
CA THR A 27 -10.35 -0.22 1.88
C THR A 27 -11.70 0.21 1.32
N VAL A 28 -12.16 -0.42 0.24
CA VAL A 28 -13.47 -0.12 -0.37
C VAL A 28 -14.61 -0.49 0.57
N GLN A 29 -14.55 -1.67 1.21
CA GLN A 29 -15.59 -2.12 2.13
C GLN A 29 -15.72 -1.21 3.35
N PHE A 30 -14.61 -0.83 3.98
CA PHE A 30 -14.64 0.06 5.15
C PHE A 30 -15.03 1.49 4.79
N ASP A 31 -14.59 2.01 3.65
CA ASP A 31 -15.05 3.32 3.17
C ASP A 31 -16.57 3.34 2.95
N MET A 32 -17.13 2.30 2.33
CA MET A 32 -18.57 2.17 2.14
C MET A 32 -19.34 2.16 3.47
N GLU A 33 -18.89 1.35 4.43
CA GLU A 33 -19.51 1.26 5.75
C GLU A 33 -19.46 2.63 6.47
N PHE A 34 -18.29 3.26 6.54
CA PHE A 34 -18.10 4.49 7.31
C PHE A 34 -18.84 5.67 6.71
N ARG A 35 -18.96 5.73 5.38
CA ARG A 35 -19.82 6.72 4.71
C ARG A 35 -21.30 6.48 4.99
N THR A 36 -21.73 5.22 5.03
CA THR A 36 -23.13 4.85 5.31
C THR A 36 -23.53 5.24 6.73
N GLU A 37 -22.62 5.01 7.69
CA GLU A 37 -22.80 5.38 9.11
C GLU A 37 -22.51 6.86 9.40
N ASN A 38 -22.13 7.66 8.39
CA ASN A 38 -21.78 9.07 8.50
C ASN A 38 -20.66 9.38 9.51
N TRP A 39 -19.64 8.51 9.57
CA TRP A 39 -18.45 8.72 10.39
C TRP A 39 -17.51 9.70 9.69
N ASN A 40 -16.91 10.63 10.44
CA ASN A 40 -15.89 11.54 9.90
C ASN A 40 -14.50 10.86 9.85
N ILE A 41 -14.40 9.73 9.13
CA ILE A 41 -13.16 8.98 8.95
C ILE A 41 -12.98 8.67 7.46
N LYS A 42 -11.77 8.92 6.95
CA LYS A 42 -11.38 8.62 5.56
C LYS A 42 -10.56 7.34 5.53
N ILE A 43 -10.86 6.43 4.59
CA ILE A 43 -10.14 5.16 4.43
C ILE A 43 -9.57 5.11 3.01
N ASN A 44 -8.25 5.00 2.88
CA ASN A 44 -7.55 4.98 1.60
C ASN A 44 -6.43 3.94 1.59
N SER A 45 -6.10 3.44 0.40
CA SER A 45 -4.94 2.59 0.17
C SER A 45 -3.80 3.41 -0.43
N VAL A 46 -2.56 3.05 -0.11
CA VAL A 46 -1.37 3.75 -0.58
C VAL A 46 -0.34 2.74 -1.06
N ASN A 47 0.18 2.96 -2.27
CA ASN A 47 1.39 2.32 -2.72
C ASN A 47 2.57 3.25 -2.40
N PRO A 48 3.41 2.92 -1.41
CA PRO A 48 4.58 3.73 -1.08
C PRO A 48 5.63 3.72 -2.20
N GLY A 49 5.49 2.80 -3.16
CA GLY A 49 6.09 2.95 -4.47
C GLY A 49 7.28 2.09 -4.77
N ARG A 50 7.48 1.99 -6.08
CA ARG A 50 8.75 1.80 -6.76
C ARG A 50 9.06 3.14 -7.42
N HIS A 51 9.91 3.94 -6.81
CA HIS A 51 10.40 5.17 -7.43
C HIS A 51 11.25 4.84 -8.66
N ILE A 52 11.67 5.84 -9.44
CA ILE A 52 12.57 5.65 -10.59
C ILE A 52 13.85 4.85 -10.22
N LEU A 53 14.31 4.97 -8.98
CA LEU A 53 15.46 4.26 -8.43
C LEU A 53 15.13 2.89 -7.81
N GLY A 54 13.85 2.56 -7.63
CA GLY A 54 13.38 1.32 -6.98
C GLY A 54 12.45 1.55 -5.78
N PRO A 55 11.99 0.48 -5.10
CA PRO A 55 11.26 0.58 -3.84
C PRO A 55 12.14 1.10 -2.71
N ALA A 56 11.56 1.52 -1.58
CA ALA A 56 12.32 2.00 -0.42
C ALA A 56 13.31 0.97 0.12
N LYS A 57 14.51 1.45 0.50
CA LYS A 57 15.58 0.67 1.15
C LYS A 57 15.14 0.24 2.55
N THR A 58 14.61 -0.96 2.63
CA THR A 58 14.14 -1.60 3.87
C THR A 58 14.61 -3.06 3.95
N TYR A 59 14.44 -3.70 5.10
CA TYR A 59 14.70 -5.14 5.24
C TYR A 59 13.88 -5.99 4.27
N MET A 60 12.62 -5.61 3.98
CA MET A 60 11.78 -6.31 2.99
C MET A 60 12.34 -6.24 1.56
N THR A 61 13.20 -5.26 1.28
CA THR A 61 13.89 -5.09 0.00
C THR A 61 15.37 -5.46 0.09
N ASN A 62 15.78 -6.22 1.12
CA ASN A 62 17.15 -6.64 1.39
C ASN A 62 18.15 -5.47 1.54
N ASN A 63 17.68 -4.29 1.99
CA ASN A 63 18.49 -3.08 2.10
C ASN A 63 19.33 -2.78 0.83
N LYS A 64 18.77 -3.09 -0.35
CA LYS A 64 19.51 -3.00 -1.62
C LYS A 64 20.05 -1.59 -1.86
N GLU A 65 21.33 -1.50 -2.20
CA GLU A 65 21.97 -0.22 -2.53
C GLU A 65 21.36 0.42 -3.78
N GLY A 66 21.34 1.75 -3.80
CA GLY A 66 20.69 2.56 -4.84
C GLY A 66 19.18 2.73 -4.66
N TYR A 67 18.55 2.00 -3.75
CA TYR A 67 17.14 2.23 -3.41
C TYR A 67 16.96 3.49 -2.54
N PRO A 68 15.88 4.26 -2.76
CA PRO A 68 15.62 5.48 -2.03
C PRO A 68 15.40 5.22 -0.53
N PRO A 69 15.64 6.20 0.34
CA PRO A 69 15.43 6.04 1.78
C PRO A 69 13.94 5.86 2.11
N PRO A 70 13.59 5.18 3.22
CA PRO A 70 12.21 5.03 3.67
C PRO A 70 11.46 6.35 3.85
N THR A 71 12.16 7.42 4.22
CA THR A 71 11.60 8.76 4.39
C THR A 71 11.01 9.33 3.10
N GLN A 72 11.52 8.92 1.93
CA GLN A 72 10.95 9.33 0.65
C GLN A 72 9.63 8.61 0.36
N ALA A 73 9.57 7.31 0.60
CA ALA A 73 8.36 6.50 0.41
C ALA A 73 7.26 6.81 1.45
N ALA A 74 7.64 7.31 2.63
CA ALA A 74 6.70 7.76 3.66
C ALA A 74 5.90 9.01 3.27
N ARG A 75 6.36 9.81 2.30
CA ARG A 75 5.73 11.10 1.97
C ARG A 75 4.28 10.97 1.53
N VAL A 76 3.97 10.01 0.65
CA VAL A 76 2.58 9.75 0.22
C VAL A 76 1.72 9.27 1.39
N ILE A 77 2.27 8.44 2.29
CA ILE A 77 1.54 7.95 3.46
C ILE A 77 1.16 9.11 4.38
N VAL A 78 2.12 10.00 4.66
CA VAL A 78 1.89 11.20 5.47
C VAL A 78 0.86 12.11 4.79
N TYR A 79 0.99 12.35 3.48
CA TYR A 79 0.04 13.15 2.72
C TYR A 79 -1.39 12.61 2.83
N VAL A 80 -1.58 11.30 2.64
CA VAL A 80 -2.91 10.66 2.72
C VAL A 80 -3.45 10.66 4.15
N ALA A 81 -2.59 10.55 5.17
CA ALA A 81 -2.98 10.63 6.57
C ALA A 81 -3.38 12.05 7.01
N THR A 82 -2.92 13.09 6.31
CA THR A 82 -3.19 14.51 6.62
C THR A 82 -4.11 15.17 5.60
N LEU A 83 -4.97 14.40 4.92
CA LEU A 83 -5.94 14.96 3.99
C LEU A 83 -6.90 15.92 4.71
N PRO A 84 -7.33 17.01 4.04
CA PRO A 84 -8.33 17.92 4.59
C PRO A 84 -9.69 17.21 4.75
N ASP A 85 -10.63 17.87 5.41
CA ASP A 85 -11.96 17.30 5.67
C ASP A 85 -12.74 16.98 4.39
N ASP A 86 -12.55 17.76 3.32
CA ASP A 86 -13.09 17.55 1.97
C ASP A 86 -12.22 16.63 1.10
N GLY A 87 -11.18 16.04 1.67
CA GLY A 87 -10.28 15.12 1.00
C GLY A 87 -10.95 13.80 0.59
N PRO A 88 -10.37 13.09 -0.40
CA PRO A 88 -10.92 11.85 -0.91
C PRO A 88 -10.90 10.70 0.09
N SER A 89 -11.84 9.77 -0.07
CA SER A 89 -11.92 8.50 0.64
C SER A 89 -12.25 7.38 -0.35
N GLY A 90 -11.87 6.13 -0.04
CA GLY A 90 -12.10 4.95 -0.86
C GLY A 90 -11.22 4.85 -2.11
N VAL A 91 -10.07 5.53 -2.14
CA VAL A 91 -9.19 5.58 -3.32
C VAL A 91 -7.82 4.94 -3.06
N PHE A 92 -7.09 4.69 -4.16
CA PHE A 92 -5.73 4.19 -4.15
C PHE A 92 -4.75 5.26 -4.64
N PHE A 93 -3.67 5.50 -3.89
CA PHE A 93 -2.65 6.50 -4.22
C PHE A 93 -1.34 5.90 -4.71
N ASP A 94 -0.74 6.55 -5.71
CA ASP A 94 0.64 6.32 -6.14
C ASP A 94 1.65 7.19 -5.33
N PRO A 95 2.96 6.95 -5.47
CA PRO A 95 4.00 7.68 -4.72
C PRO A 95 4.06 9.18 -4.98
N GLU A 96 3.48 9.63 -6.09
CA GLU A 96 3.42 11.02 -6.53
C GLU A 96 2.12 11.71 -6.07
N ASN A 97 1.35 11.07 -5.18
CA ASN A 97 0.06 11.51 -4.65
C ASN A 97 -1.09 11.52 -5.67
N ASN A 98 -0.93 10.85 -6.81
CA ASN A 98 -2.03 10.70 -7.77
C ASN A 98 -2.98 9.59 -7.34
N LYS A 99 -4.26 9.79 -7.61
CA LYS A 99 -5.27 8.74 -7.50
C LYS A 99 -5.14 7.82 -8.70
N ILE A 100 -5.06 6.52 -8.45
CA ILE A 100 -4.96 5.50 -9.50
C ILE A 100 -6.13 4.51 -9.40
N PRO A 101 -6.49 3.85 -10.51
CA PRO A 101 -7.44 2.74 -10.48
C PRO A 101 -6.96 1.60 -9.57
N TRP A 102 -7.91 0.82 -9.07
CA TRP A 102 -7.65 -0.43 -8.34
C TRP A 102 -6.99 -1.50 -9.20
#